data_AF-A0A8B9RH02-F1
#
_entry.id   AF-A0A8B9RH02-F1
#
_cell.length_a   1.000
_cell.length_b   1.000
_cell.length_c   1.000
_cell.angle_alpha   90.00
_cell.angle_beta   90.00
_cell.angle_gamma   90.00
#
_symmetry.space_group_name_H-M   'P 1'
#
loop_
_entity.id
_entity.type
_entity.pdbx_description
1 polymer ?
#
loop_
_entity_poly.entity_id
_entity_poly.type
_entity_poly.pdbx_seq_one_letter_code
_entity_poly.pdbx_strand_id
1 'polypeptide(L)'
;MEFPVDVLEAIGHEELESSAHSYMSDLLYVDPDHSQYLSLTTGRKVRISLSNVGFVPLYGANLKHKVLALFAPEDQFTAVALLLDDKWYAVDDILRTADSSREGLIKVRSVGERIVLYVLNRIVYRTSEMSAGEVPFLCHGENDFAKILWKNGEAVGFYSVKPKGSLCSNFVSQCYLLPVMDSIFVRRGHRGQGHGLQMLEDFVDSFKDDELGMKFPLSPAMSQVCRHYLDRYPADVDLLWEVEGVGGPYQRTRVASKLSTHTLKAQFVVEKNLTFFYPSVSVQSLRGTGCLKMSIN
;
A
#
# COMPACT_ATOMS: atom_id res chain seq x y z
N MET A 1 13.80 -7.43 -24.10
CA MET A 1 12.54 -6.68 -24.30
C MET A 1 12.63 -5.48 -23.39
N GLU A 2 12.46 -4.28 -23.91
CA GLU A 2 12.50 -3.06 -23.09
C GLU A 2 11.13 -2.84 -22.44
N PHE A 3 11.13 -2.60 -21.12
CA PHE A 3 9.91 -2.31 -20.36
C PHE A 3 9.78 -0.79 -20.13
N PRO A 4 8.57 -0.28 -19.81
CA PRO A 4 8.33 1.16 -19.68
C PRO A 4 9.32 1.88 -18.76
N VAL A 5 9.61 1.30 -17.59
CA VAL A 5 10.52 1.94 -16.63
C VAL A 5 11.94 2.10 -17.16
N ASP A 6 12.35 1.27 -18.13
CA ASP A 6 13.69 1.27 -18.71
C ASP A 6 13.84 2.32 -19.81
N VAL A 7 12.76 2.65 -20.53
CA VAL A 7 12.78 3.62 -21.63
C VAL A 7 12.34 5.01 -21.21
N LEU A 8 11.55 5.12 -20.13
CA LEU A 8 11.03 6.38 -19.62
C LEU A 8 11.99 7.11 -18.65
N GLU A 9 13.26 6.71 -18.58
CA GLU A 9 14.22 7.32 -17.65
C GLU A 9 14.47 8.81 -17.95
N ALA A 10 14.47 9.18 -19.23
CA ALA A 10 14.68 10.55 -19.71
C ALA A 10 13.40 11.32 -20.09
N ILE A 11 12.22 10.69 -19.95
CA ILE A 11 10.95 11.25 -20.40
C ILE A 11 10.28 12.03 -19.27
N GLY A 12 9.87 13.26 -19.55
CA GLY A 12 9.14 14.13 -18.63
C GLY A 12 7.62 13.93 -18.69
N HIS A 13 6.91 14.66 -17.83
CA HIS A 13 5.44 14.65 -17.84
C HIS A 13 4.85 15.25 -19.11
N GLU A 14 5.46 16.32 -19.63
CA GLU A 14 4.94 17.08 -20.77
C GLU A 14 4.95 16.23 -22.05
N GLU A 15 5.98 15.41 -22.25
CA GLU A 15 6.08 14.49 -23.38
C GLU A 15 5.01 13.40 -23.30
N LEU A 16 4.81 12.78 -22.13
CA LEU A 16 3.77 11.76 -21.94
C LEU A 16 2.37 12.32 -22.14
N GLU A 17 2.11 13.53 -21.64
CA GLU A 17 0.83 14.20 -21.83
C GLU A 17 0.60 14.57 -23.29
N SER A 18 1.62 15.09 -23.98
CA SER A 18 1.53 15.45 -25.40
C SER A 18 1.23 14.22 -26.26
N SER A 19 1.93 13.11 -26.02
CA SER A 19 1.68 11.81 -26.65
C SER A 19 0.24 11.34 -26.40
N ALA A 20 -0.23 11.40 -25.16
CA ALA A 20 -1.59 10.99 -24.80
C ALA A 20 -2.67 11.83 -25.49
N HIS A 21 -2.49 13.15 -25.62
CA HIS A 21 -3.43 14.02 -26.33
C HIS A 21 -3.40 13.77 -27.84
N SER A 22 -2.22 13.59 -28.42
CA SER A 22 -2.08 13.25 -29.85
C SER A 22 -2.81 11.94 -30.15
N TYR A 23 -2.53 10.90 -29.38
CA TYR A 23 -3.16 9.59 -29.56
C TYR A 23 -4.69 9.67 -29.41
N MET A 24 -5.20 10.40 -28.40
CA MET A 24 -6.65 10.57 -28.22
C MET A 24 -7.27 11.31 -29.40
N SER A 25 -6.59 12.33 -29.94
CA SER A 25 -7.06 13.04 -31.13
C SER A 25 -7.12 12.12 -32.35
N ASP A 26 -6.09 11.30 -32.56
CA ASP A 26 -6.05 10.34 -33.67
C ASP A 26 -7.16 9.29 -33.53
N LEU A 27 -7.40 8.81 -32.31
CA LEU A 27 -8.45 7.83 -31.99
C LEU A 27 -9.87 8.31 -32.38
N LEU A 28 -10.12 9.63 -32.44
CA LEU A 28 -11.40 10.20 -32.89
C LEU A 28 -11.66 9.97 -34.39
N TYR A 29 -10.61 9.81 -35.18
CA TYR A 29 -10.67 9.65 -36.63
C TYR A 29 -10.34 8.24 -37.11
N VAL A 30 -10.08 7.30 -36.18
CA VAL A 30 -9.82 5.90 -36.52
C VAL A 30 -11.05 5.28 -37.16
N ASP A 31 -10.84 4.67 -38.33
CA ASP A 31 -11.86 3.90 -39.03
C ASP A 31 -12.36 2.74 -38.14
N PRO A 32 -13.68 2.65 -37.87
CA PRO A 32 -14.26 1.55 -37.08
C PRO A 32 -13.88 0.16 -37.59
N ASP A 33 -13.66 0.00 -38.90
CA ASP A 33 -13.30 -1.27 -39.55
C ASP A 33 -11.82 -1.65 -39.34
N HIS A 34 -10.97 -0.71 -38.91
CA HIS A 34 -9.54 -0.89 -38.63
C HIS A 34 -9.24 -0.74 -37.13
N SER A 35 -9.99 -1.48 -36.30
CA SER A 35 -9.86 -1.41 -34.85
C SER A 35 -8.51 -1.92 -34.34
N GLN A 36 -7.87 -1.16 -33.46
CA GLN A 36 -6.66 -1.56 -32.76
C GLN A 36 -6.97 -2.46 -31.56
N TYR A 37 -6.08 -3.39 -31.25
CA TYR A 37 -6.21 -4.32 -30.13
C TYR A 37 -4.92 -4.41 -29.33
N LEU A 38 -5.05 -4.38 -28.01
CA LEU A 38 -3.96 -4.72 -27.10
C LEU A 38 -4.07 -6.20 -26.70
N SER A 39 -2.97 -6.94 -26.79
CA SER A 39 -2.90 -8.30 -26.24
C SER A 39 -2.31 -8.23 -24.83
N LEU A 40 -3.05 -8.73 -23.85
CA LEU A 40 -2.58 -8.85 -22.47
C LEU A 40 -1.71 -10.10 -22.33
N THR A 41 -0.92 -10.15 -21.26
CA THR A 41 -0.10 -11.30 -20.85
C THR A 41 -0.90 -12.60 -20.69
N THR A 42 -2.19 -12.49 -20.37
CA THR A 42 -3.14 -13.61 -20.28
C THR A 42 -3.55 -14.19 -21.64
N GLY A 43 -3.09 -13.60 -22.75
CA GLY A 43 -3.50 -13.91 -24.12
C GLY A 43 -4.84 -13.27 -24.52
N ARG A 44 -5.52 -12.61 -23.58
CA ARG A 44 -6.76 -11.88 -23.83
C ARG A 44 -6.49 -10.63 -24.68
N LYS A 45 -7.33 -10.39 -25.69
CA LYS A 45 -7.29 -9.17 -26.51
C LYS A 45 -8.33 -8.17 -26.04
N VAL A 46 -7.94 -6.91 -25.93
CA VAL A 46 -8.80 -5.79 -25.59
C VAL A 46 -8.85 -4.85 -26.79
N ARG A 47 -10.04 -4.64 -27.35
CA ARG A 47 -10.25 -3.63 -28.40
C ARG A 47 -10.04 -2.25 -27.81
N ILE A 48 -9.34 -1.38 -28.53
CA ILE A 48 -9.12 0.00 -28.13
C ILE A 48 -10.14 0.87 -28.85
N SER A 49 -10.91 1.65 -28.09
CA SER A 49 -11.91 2.57 -28.62
C SER A 49 -12.12 3.76 -27.69
N LEU A 50 -12.75 4.82 -28.19
CA LEU A 50 -13.09 6.00 -27.40
C LEU A 50 -13.95 5.68 -26.16
N SER A 51 -14.71 4.58 -26.20
CA SER A 51 -15.58 4.16 -25.10
C SER A 51 -14.85 3.51 -23.92
N ASN A 52 -13.60 3.10 -24.08
CA ASN A 52 -12.83 2.44 -23.02
C ASN A 52 -11.44 3.04 -22.82
N VAL A 53 -11.21 4.26 -23.32
CA VAL A 53 -9.96 4.99 -23.16
C VAL A 53 -10.25 6.31 -22.44
N GLY A 54 -9.44 6.68 -21.47
CA GLY A 54 -9.67 7.91 -20.71
C GLY A 54 -8.43 8.42 -19.96
N PHE A 55 -8.38 9.72 -19.73
CA PHE A 55 -7.32 10.35 -18.95
C PHE A 55 -7.49 10.07 -17.46
N VAL A 56 -6.41 9.64 -16.80
CA VAL A 56 -6.34 9.44 -15.36
C VAL A 56 -5.22 10.27 -14.75
N PRO A 57 -5.43 10.90 -13.57
CA PRO A 57 -4.38 11.65 -12.91
C PRO A 57 -3.33 10.72 -12.31
N LEU A 58 -2.06 11.01 -12.56
CA LEU A 58 -0.93 10.21 -12.05
C LEU A 58 -0.73 10.38 -10.54
N TYR A 59 -1.06 11.57 -10.00
CA TYR A 59 -0.76 11.95 -8.61
C TYR A 59 -2.02 12.22 -7.77
N GLY A 60 -3.03 11.37 -7.94
CA GLY A 60 -4.26 11.45 -7.13
C GLY A 60 -5.09 12.69 -7.43
N ALA A 61 -5.21 13.60 -6.45
CA ALA A 61 -6.04 14.81 -6.60
C ALA A 61 -5.36 15.90 -7.45
N ASN A 62 -4.05 15.78 -7.72
CA ASN A 62 -3.36 16.68 -8.63
C ASN A 62 -3.75 16.34 -10.07
N LEU A 63 -4.50 17.25 -10.70
CA LEU A 63 -5.00 17.11 -12.08
C LEU A 63 -4.04 17.65 -13.14
N LYS A 64 -2.86 18.16 -12.74
CA LYS A 64 -1.85 18.68 -13.67
C LYS A 64 -1.35 17.56 -14.57
N HIS A 65 -0.92 16.44 -13.97
CA HIS A 65 -0.28 15.36 -14.69
C HIS A 65 -1.20 14.17 -14.91
N LYS A 66 -1.47 13.86 -16.18
CA LYS A 66 -2.39 12.79 -16.59
C LYS A 66 -1.75 11.88 -17.62
N VAL A 67 -2.16 10.62 -17.59
CA VAL A 67 -1.83 9.62 -18.60
C VAL A 67 -3.10 9.02 -19.16
N LEU A 68 -3.01 8.43 -20.35
CA LEU A 68 -4.14 7.74 -20.95
C LEU A 68 -4.19 6.29 -20.46
N ALA A 69 -5.35 5.89 -19.95
CA ALA A 69 -5.62 4.52 -19.51
C ALA A 69 -6.59 3.84 -20.45
N LEU A 70 -6.35 2.55 -20.70
CA LEU A 70 -7.29 1.63 -21.35
C LEU A 70 -7.99 0.83 -20.26
N PHE A 71 -9.31 0.82 -20.28
CA PHE A 71 -10.15 0.17 -19.30
C PHE A 71 -10.67 -1.19 -19.80
N ALA A 72 -10.88 -2.11 -18.85
CA ALA A 72 -11.47 -3.41 -19.15
C ALA A 72 -12.90 -3.23 -19.71
N PRO A 73 -13.26 -3.93 -20.81
CA PRO A 73 -14.62 -3.89 -21.37
C PRO A 73 -15.72 -4.27 -20.36
N GLU A 74 -15.43 -5.16 -19.41
CA GLU A 74 -16.38 -5.62 -18.40
C GLU A 74 -16.46 -4.70 -17.17
N ASP A 75 -15.44 -3.85 -16.98
CA ASP A 75 -15.34 -2.95 -15.84
C ASP A 75 -14.61 -1.65 -16.23
N GLN A 76 -15.39 -0.60 -16.43
CA GLN A 76 -14.90 0.73 -16.81
C GLN A 76 -14.07 1.42 -15.72
N PHE A 77 -13.97 0.84 -14.53
CA PHE A 77 -13.14 1.37 -13.44
C PHE A 77 -11.79 0.67 -13.32
N THR A 78 -11.58 -0.44 -14.03
CA THR A 78 -10.33 -1.20 -13.99
C THR A 78 -9.49 -0.90 -15.22
N ALA A 79 -8.42 -0.12 -15.02
CA ALA A 79 -7.41 0.10 -16.04
C ALA A 79 -6.56 -1.17 -16.25
N VAL A 80 -6.40 -1.59 -17.50
CA VAL A 80 -5.62 -2.78 -17.90
C VAL A 80 -4.32 -2.43 -18.62
N ALA A 81 -4.19 -1.19 -19.08
CA ALA A 81 -2.99 -0.67 -19.73
C ALA A 81 -2.91 0.85 -19.64
N LEU A 82 -1.71 1.39 -19.81
CA LEU A 82 -1.45 2.82 -19.95
C LEU A 82 -0.77 3.09 -21.30
N LEU A 83 -1.10 4.22 -21.92
CA LEU A 83 -0.36 4.75 -23.05
C LEU A 83 0.82 5.56 -22.52
N LEU A 84 2.03 5.14 -22.86
CA LEU A 84 3.27 5.76 -22.42
C LEU A 84 4.19 5.88 -23.64
N ASP A 85 4.55 7.10 -24.00
CA ASP A 85 5.42 7.40 -25.15
C ASP A 85 4.93 6.72 -26.45
N ASP A 86 3.71 7.08 -26.86
CA ASP A 86 3.00 6.61 -28.06
C ASP A 86 2.74 5.10 -28.14
N LYS A 87 2.96 4.38 -27.03
CA LYS A 87 2.78 2.92 -26.98
C LYS A 87 1.93 2.48 -25.80
N TRP A 88 1.03 1.53 -26.07
CA TRP A 88 0.26 0.86 -25.03
C TRP A 88 1.10 -0.19 -24.31
N TYR A 89 1.12 -0.10 -22.98
CA TYR A 89 1.74 -1.09 -22.11
C TYR A 89 0.71 -1.69 -21.17
N ALA A 90 0.61 -3.02 -21.18
CA ALA A 90 -0.19 -3.73 -20.21
C ALA A 90 0.35 -3.48 -18.79
N VAL A 91 -0.54 -3.51 -17.80
CA VAL A 91 -0.19 -3.35 -16.38
C VAL A 91 0.96 -4.25 -15.95
N ASP A 92 0.98 -5.50 -16.40
CA ASP A 92 2.04 -6.46 -16.04
C ASP A 92 3.41 -6.07 -16.64
N ASP A 93 3.43 -5.50 -17.84
CA ASP A 93 4.68 -5.07 -18.47
C ASP A 93 5.23 -3.79 -17.83
N ILE A 94 4.34 -2.90 -17.36
CA ILE A 94 4.74 -1.71 -16.60
C ILE A 94 5.47 -2.09 -15.30
N LEU A 95 5.09 -3.21 -14.68
CA LEU A 95 5.69 -3.68 -13.43
C LEU A 95 6.98 -4.49 -13.64
N ARG A 96 7.54 -4.50 -14.85
CA ARG A 96 8.74 -5.25 -15.19
C ARG A 96 9.88 -4.35 -15.62
N THR A 97 11.09 -4.90 -15.55
CA THR A 97 12.32 -4.27 -16.00
C THR A 97 13.26 -5.32 -16.58
N ALA A 98 14.02 -4.92 -17.60
CA ALA A 98 15.09 -5.71 -18.17
C ALA A 98 16.45 -5.33 -17.58
N ASP A 99 16.52 -4.23 -16.83
CA ASP A 99 17.73 -3.79 -16.15
C ASP A 99 17.98 -4.63 -14.90
N SER A 100 18.97 -5.53 -14.97
CA SER A 100 19.40 -6.35 -13.85
C SER A 100 19.92 -5.55 -12.65
N SER A 101 20.24 -4.26 -12.82
CA SER A 101 20.65 -3.38 -11.74
C SER A 101 19.46 -2.95 -10.86
N ARG A 102 18.22 -3.02 -11.38
CA ARG A 102 17.00 -2.78 -10.60
C ARG A 102 16.65 -3.99 -9.75
N GLU A 103 17.32 -4.12 -8.61
CA GLU A 103 17.10 -5.19 -7.63
C GLU A 103 17.11 -4.62 -6.20
N GLY A 104 16.20 -5.08 -5.35
CA GLY A 104 16.05 -4.57 -3.99
C GLY A 104 15.24 -3.26 -3.90
N LEU A 105 15.43 -2.52 -2.80
CA LEU A 105 14.67 -1.29 -2.53
C LEU A 105 15.34 -0.09 -3.20
N ILE A 106 14.68 0.46 -4.22
CA ILE A 106 15.20 1.57 -5.02
C ILE A 106 14.32 2.79 -4.84
N LYS A 107 14.95 3.94 -4.55
CA LYS A 107 14.25 5.23 -4.40
C LYS A 107 13.73 5.70 -5.75
N VAL A 108 12.45 6.07 -5.77
CA VAL A 108 11.76 6.64 -6.94
C VAL A 108 12.33 8.03 -7.25
N ARG A 109 12.72 8.24 -8.51
CA ARG A 109 13.32 9.46 -9.05
C ARG A 109 12.75 9.85 -10.42
N SER A 110 12.44 8.90 -11.28
CA SER A 110 11.97 9.16 -12.64
C SER A 110 10.44 9.12 -12.77
N VAL A 111 9.92 9.66 -13.88
CA VAL A 111 8.49 9.56 -14.22
C VAL A 111 8.09 8.10 -14.46
N GLY A 112 8.95 7.32 -15.12
CA GLY A 112 8.76 5.88 -15.27
C GLY A 112 8.55 5.16 -13.94
N GLU A 113 9.38 5.43 -12.94
CA GLU A 113 9.23 4.83 -11.61
C GLU A 113 7.98 5.33 -10.87
N ARG A 114 7.57 6.59 -11.08
CA ARG A 114 6.30 7.12 -10.57
C ARG A 114 5.09 6.39 -11.19
N ILE A 115 5.17 6.03 -12.47
CA ILE A 115 4.15 5.22 -13.14
C ILE A 115 4.09 3.81 -12.54
N VAL A 116 5.23 3.16 -12.29
CA VAL A 116 5.27 1.85 -11.59
C VAL A 116 4.59 1.95 -10.22
N LEU A 117 4.92 3.00 -9.45
CA LEU A 117 4.30 3.26 -8.16
C LEU A 117 2.78 3.51 -8.27
N TYR A 118 2.33 4.21 -9.31
CA TYR A 118 0.92 4.42 -9.60
C TYR A 118 0.22 3.10 -9.89
N VAL A 119 0.79 2.25 -10.74
CA VAL A 119 0.22 0.95 -11.08
C VAL A 119 0.12 0.05 -9.86
N LEU A 120 1.15 -0.04 -9.02
CA LEU A 120 1.11 -0.81 -7.77
C LEU A 120 0.02 -0.29 -6.81
N ASN A 121 -0.07 1.02 -6.61
CA ASN A 121 -0.98 1.63 -5.63
C ASN A 121 -2.43 1.73 -6.12
N ARG A 122 -2.65 2.19 -7.35
CA ARG A 122 -3.99 2.53 -7.88
C ARG A 122 -4.64 1.43 -8.66
N ILE A 123 -3.86 0.57 -9.31
CA ILE A 123 -4.39 -0.52 -10.12
C ILE A 123 -4.30 -1.80 -9.30
N VAL A 124 -3.11 -2.40 -9.16
CA VAL A 124 -2.94 -3.73 -8.56
C VAL A 124 -3.54 -3.81 -7.16
N TYR A 125 -3.11 -2.93 -6.25
CA TYR A 125 -3.62 -2.93 -4.88
C TYR A 125 -5.14 -2.81 -4.85
N ARG A 126 -5.72 -1.79 -5.49
CA ARG A 126 -7.16 -1.49 -5.36
C ARG A 126 -8.09 -2.48 -6.06
N THR A 127 -7.71 -3.02 -7.21
CA THR A 127 -8.59 -3.88 -8.00
C THR A 127 -8.49 -5.35 -7.59
N SER A 128 -7.32 -5.80 -7.13
CA SER A 128 -7.06 -7.24 -6.98
C SER A 128 -6.55 -7.67 -5.62
N GLU A 129 -5.97 -6.76 -4.82
CA GLU A 129 -5.14 -7.14 -3.67
C GLU A 129 -5.50 -6.48 -2.33
N MET A 130 -6.41 -5.51 -2.34
CA MET A 130 -6.94 -4.84 -1.16
C MET A 130 -7.94 -5.72 -0.42
N SER A 131 -7.93 -5.67 0.90
CA SER A 131 -8.86 -6.44 1.73
C SER A 131 -10.25 -5.80 1.74
N ALA A 132 -11.30 -6.60 1.89
CA ALA A 132 -12.66 -6.07 2.04
C ALA A 132 -12.75 -5.18 3.30
N GLY A 133 -13.27 -3.96 3.14
CA GLY A 133 -13.40 -2.98 4.22
C GLY A 133 -12.12 -2.22 4.57
N GLU A 134 -11.01 -2.45 3.86
CA GLU A 134 -9.79 -1.65 4.00
C GLU A 134 -9.96 -0.28 3.34
N VAL A 135 -9.47 0.78 4.01
CA VAL A 135 -9.44 2.11 3.41
C VAL A 135 -8.28 2.15 2.40
N PRO A 136 -8.52 2.47 1.12
CA PRO A 136 -7.46 2.45 0.13
C PRO A 136 -6.40 3.49 0.45
N PHE A 137 -5.13 3.14 0.23
CA PHE A 137 -4.04 4.12 0.24
C PHE A 137 -4.35 5.28 -0.69
N LEU A 138 -4.06 6.50 -0.25
CA LEU A 138 -4.08 7.65 -1.15
C LEU A 138 -3.01 7.47 -2.24
N CYS A 139 -3.19 8.19 -3.35
CA CYS A 139 -2.13 8.21 -4.35
C CYS A 139 -0.91 8.92 -3.77
N HIS A 140 0.27 8.52 -4.21
CA HIS A 140 1.47 9.29 -3.97
C HIS A 140 1.38 10.64 -4.71
N GLY A 141 1.96 11.67 -4.11
CA GLY A 141 2.27 12.93 -4.76
C GLY A 141 3.53 12.83 -5.61
N GLU A 142 3.68 13.80 -6.53
CA GLU A 142 4.81 13.91 -7.45
C GLU A 142 6.18 13.90 -6.76
N ASN A 143 6.26 14.52 -5.58
CA ASN A 143 7.50 14.69 -4.82
C ASN A 143 7.53 13.84 -3.54
N ASP A 144 6.56 12.95 -3.34
CA ASP A 144 6.54 12.08 -2.16
C ASP A 144 7.77 11.18 -2.16
N PHE A 145 8.37 10.99 -0.99
CA PHE A 145 9.41 9.98 -0.85
C PHE A 145 8.77 8.60 -1.01
N ALA A 146 9.35 7.77 -1.88
CA ALA A 146 8.94 6.38 -2.04
C ALA A 146 10.13 5.53 -2.48
N LYS A 147 10.08 4.24 -2.13
CA LYS A 147 10.94 3.23 -2.73
C LYS A 147 10.09 2.08 -3.27
N ILE A 148 10.53 1.52 -4.39
CA ILE A 148 9.96 0.31 -5.00
C ILE A 148 10.87 -0.85 -4.68
N LEU A 149 10.30 -1.98 -4.26
CA LEU A 149 11.02 -3.22 -4.10
C LEU A 149 10.99 -3.98 -5.43
N TRP A 150 12.15 -4.14 -6.03
CA TRP A 150 12.36 -4.95 -7.23
C TRP A 150 12.89 -6.33 -6.85
N LYS A 151 12.34 -7.36 -7.50
CA LYS A 151 12.77 -8.75 -7.36
C LYS A 151 12.67 -9.48 -8.68
N ASN A 152 13.81 -10.01 -9.15
CA ASN A 152 13.88 -10.83 -10.37
C ASN A 152 13.26 -10.14 -11.60
N GLY A 153 13.53 -8.84 -11.77
CA GLY A 153 12.98 -8.06 -12.88
C GLY A 153 11.52 -7.64 -12.72
N GLU A 154 10.89 -7.84 -11.56
CA GLU A 154 9.53 -7.38 -11.27
C GLU A 154 9.48 -6.42 -10.09
N ALA A 155 8.60 -5.41 -10.17
CA ALA A 155 8.21 -4.59 -9.02
C ALA A 155 7.23 -5.38 -8.15
N VAL A 156 7.66 -5.73 -6.94
CA VAL A 156 6.91 -6.62 -6.03
C VAL A 156 6.27 -5.91 -4.84
N GLY A 157 6.59 -4.64 -4.63
CA GLY A 157 6.00 -3.83 -3.58
C GLY A 157 6.59 -2.44 -3.53
N PHE A 158 6.10 -1.63 -2.61
CA PHE A 158 6.61 -0.28 -2.37
C PHE A 158 6.33 0.16 -0.95
N TYR A 159 7.02 1.21 -0.51
CA TYR A 159 6.57 2.03 0.60
C TYR A 159 6.74 3.51 0.26
N SER A 160 5.89 4.35 0.84
CA SER A 160 5.97 5.81 0.75
C SER A 160 6.09 6.45 2.13
N VAL A 161 6.70 7.63 2.18
CA VAL A 161 6.93 8.37 3.42
C VAL A 161 6.50 9.82 3.22
N LYS A 162 5.89 10.39 4.26
CA LYS A 162 5.75 11.83 4.44
C LYS A 162 6.91 12.30 5.31
N PRO A 163 7.91 12.99 4.74
CA PRO A 163 9.08 13.42 5.50
C PRO A 163 8.68 14.46 6.56
N LYS A 164 9.45 14.52 7.64
CA LYS A 164 9.36 15.62 8.61
C LYS A 164 9.48 16.97 7.91
N GLY A 165 8.64 17.92 8.29
CA GLY A 165 8.57 19.26 7.70
C GLY A 165 7.74 19.35 6.41
N SER A 166 7.35 18.23 5.79
CA SER A 166 6.47 18.26 4.61
C SER A 166 5.03 18.66 4.97
N LEU A 167 4.36 19.37 4.07
CA LEU A 167 2.97 19.80 4.25
C LEU A 167 2.02 18.60 4.23
N CYS A 168 1.06 18.59 5.16
CA CYS A 168 -0.01 17.63 5.15
C CYS A 168 -1.09 18.06 4.15
N SER A 169 -1.35 17.23 3.13
CA SER A 169 -2.34 17.53 2.08
C SER A 169 -3.76 17.74 2.63
N ASN A 170 -4.07 17.20 3.82
CA ASN A 170 -5.38 17.30 4.44
C ASN A 170 -5.54 18.57 5.30
N PHE A 171 -4.44 19.26 5.63
CA PHE A 171 -4.43 20.42 6.53
C PHE A 171 -3.48 21.49 5.98
N VAL A 172 -4.06 22.55 5.42
CA VAL A 172 -3.37 23.59 4.62
C VAL A 172 -2.21 24.29 5.36
N SER A 173 -2.13 24.21 6.69
CA SER A 173 -1.12 24.89 7.51
C SER A 173 -0.25 23.99 8.39
N GLN A 174 -0.39 22.66 8.30
CA GLN A 174 0.34 21.75 9.19
C GLN A 174 1.39 20.95 8.45
N CYS A 175 2.56 20.82 9.07
CA CYS A 175 3.65 19.98 8.60
C CYS A 175 3.84 18.76 9.51
N TYR A 176 4.27 17.64 8.93
CA TYR A 176 4.66 16.45 9.70
C TYR A 176 5.78 16.76 10.68
N LEU A 177 5.64 16.37 11.94
CA LEU A 177 6.65 16.61 13.00
C LEU A 177 7.72 15.52 13.09
N LEU A 178 7.49 14.40 12.42
CA LEU A 178 8.40 13.27 12.28
C LEU A 178 8.19 12.59 10.92
N PRO A 179 9.15 11.80 10.41
CA PRO A 179 8.94 11.00 9.20
C PRO A 179 7.83 9.97 9.44
N VAL A 180 6.84 9.89 8.54
CA VAL A 180 5.73 8.93 8.65
C VAL A 180 5.69 8.04 7.41
N MET A 181 5.86 6.73 7.58
CA MET A 181 5.54 5.74 6.56
C MET A 181 4.03 5.77 6.29
N ASP A 182 3.65 6.33 5.14
CA ASP A 182 2.27 6.67 4.79
C ASP A 182 1.54 5.52 4.10
N SER A 183 2.27 4.73 3.30
CA SER A 183 1.75 3.50 2.74
C SER A 183 2.87 2.47 2.57
N ILE A 184 2.49 1.21 2.72
CA ILE A 184 3.38 0.06 2.51
C ILE A 184 2.55 -1.05 1.88
N PHE A 185 3.09 -1.66 0.82
CA PHE A 185 2.39 -2.67 0.05
C PHE A 185 3.38 -3.70 -0.49
N VAL A 186 2.99 -4.97 -0.40
CA VAL A 186 3.69 -6.11 -1.01
C VAL A 186 2.66 -6.92 -1.79
N ARG A 187 2.95 -7.21 -3.06
CA ARG A 187 2.10 -8.03 -3.94
C ARG A 187 1.84 -9.39 -3.30
N ARG A 188 0.63 -9.93 -3.49
CA ARG A 188 0.10 -11.10 -2.77
C ARG A 188 1.01 -12.31 -2.91
N GLY A 189 1.55 -12.55 -4.11
CA GLY A 189 2.48 -13.65 -4.39
C GLY A 189 3.83 -13.55 -3.67
N HIS A 190 4.16 -12.37 -3.13
CA HIS A 190 5.43 -12.08 -2.44
C HIS A 190 5.25 -11.87 -0.92
N ARG A 191 4.02 -11.97 -0.40
CA ARG A 191 3.76 -11.87 1.06
C ARG A 191 4.29 -13.11 1.77
N GLY A 192 4.64 -12.95 3.05
CA GLY A 192 5.20 -14.03 3.88
C GLY A 192 6.69 -14.34 3.65
N GLN A 193 7.37 -13.58 2.77
CA GLN A 193 8.79 -13.77 2.43
C GLN A 193 9.71 -12.76 3.12
N GLY A 194 9.23 -12.07 4.17
CA GLY A 194 10.02 -11.09 4.94
C GLY A 194 10.12 -9.69 4.31
N HIS A 195 9.55 -9.43 3.14
CA HIS A 195 9.65 -8.13 2.46
C HIS A 195 9.08 -6.94 3.25
N GLY A 196 8.02 -7.16 4.05
CA GLY A 196 7.51 -6.10 4.92
C GLY A 196 8.51 -5.67 5.99
N LEU A 197 9.22 -6.64 6.59
CA LEU A 197 10.28 -6.38 7.55
C LEU A 197 11.47 -5.68 6.87
N GLN A 198 11.87 -6.15 5.69
CA GLN A 198 12.92 -5.52 4.88
C GLN A 198 12.61 -4.04 4.57
N MET A 199 11.36 -3.72 4.23
CA MET A 199 10.94 -2.33 3.99
C MET A 199 10.96 -1.48 5.26
N LEU A 200 10.59 -2.06 6.42
CA LEU A 200 10.65 -1.35 7.70
C LEU A 200 12.10 -1.10 8.13
N GLU A 201 12.98 -2.08 7.99
CA GLU A 201 14.43 -1.94 8.25
C GLU A 201 15.03 -0.85 7.37
N ASP A 202 14.74 -0.87 6.05
CA ASP A 202 15.22 0.16 5.13
C ASP A 202 14.64 1.56 5.43
N PHE A 203 13.40 1.66 5.93
CA PHE A 203 12.83 2.92 6.38
C PHE A 203 13.58 3.47 7.61
N VAL A 204 13.81 2.64 8.62
CA VAL A 204 14.61 3.04 9.80
C VAL A 204 16.02 3.42 9.40
N ASP A 205 16.61 2.72 8.44
CA ASP A 205 17.94 3.05 7.94
C ASP A 205 17.97 4.35 7.13
N SER A 206 16.89 4.67 6.42
CA SER A 206 16.81 5.86 5.56
C SER A 206 16.51 7.15 6.35
N PHE A 207 15.92 7.06 7.54
CA PHE A 207 15.51 8.21 8.36
C PHE A 207 16.12 8.12 9.75
N LYS A 208 17.03 9.04 10.09
CA LYS A 208 17.82 9.03 11.33
C LYS A 208 17.23 9.89 12.46
N ASP A 209 15.95 10.19 12.39
CA ASP A 209 15.23 10.87 13.48
C ASP A 209 15.07 9.92 14.69
N ASP A 210 15.03 10.47 15.90
CA ASP A 210 14.86 9.69 17.15
C ASP A 210 13.48 9.00 17.25
N GLU A 211 12.52 9.46 16.46
CA GLU A 211 11.16 8.94 16.41
C GLU A 211 10.70 8.80 14.96
N LEU A 212 10.17 7.62 14.63
CA LEU A 212 9.67 7.30 13.30
C LEU A 212 8.20 6.89 13.38
N GLY A 213 7.42 7.37 12.41
CA GLY A 213 5.96 7.25 12.38
C GLY A 213 5.45 6.21 11.38
N MET A 214 4.43 5.46 11.76
CA MET A 214 3.63 4.58 10.92
C MET A 214 2.23 5.16 10.90
N LYS A 215 1.67 5.34 9.72
CA LYS A 215 0.34 5.94 9.60
C LYS A 215 -0.73 5.15 10.34
N PHE A 216 -1.57 5.85 11.08
CA PHE A 216 -2.78 5.32 11.69
C PHE A 216 -3.87 5.06 10.63
N PRO A 217 -4.67 3.98 10.76
CA PRO A 217 -4.52 2.91 11.76
C PRO A 217 -3.42 1.91 11.35
N LEU A 218 -2.66 1.44 12.34
CA LEU A 218 -1.66 0.39 12.15
C LEU A 218 -2.38 -0.92 11.83
N SER A 219 -2.25 -1.38 10.59
CA SER A 219 -2.92 -2.59 10.14
C SER A 219 -2.46 -3.84 10.93
N PRO A 220 -3.26 -4.92 10.97
CA PRO A 220 -2.84 -6.16 11.61
C PRO A 220 -1.54 -6.72 11.01
N ALA A 221 -1.37 -6.62 9.69
CA ALA A 221 -0.16 -7.04 8.99
C ALA A 221 1.04 -6.19 9.42
N MET A 222 0.88 -4.86 9.47
CA MET A 222 1.96 -3.97 9.89
C MET A 222 2.31 -4.14 11.38
N SER A 223 1.32 -4.44 12.22
CA SER A 223 1.54 -4.80 13.62
C SER A 223 2.42 -6.05 13.77
N GLN A 224 2.26 -7.06 12.90
CA GLN A 224 3.12 -8.25 12.89
C GLN A 224 4.54 -7.90 12.43
N VAL A 225 4.68 -7.07 11.39
CA VAL A 225 5.99 -6.59 10.92
C VAL A 225 6.72 -5.81 12.01
N CYS A 226 6.06 -4.86 12.67
CA CYS A 226 6.66 -4.10 13.78
C CYS A 226 7.05 -5.02 14.96
N ARG A 227 6.27 -6.07 15.24
CA ARG A 227 6.63 -7.05 16.27
C ARG A 227 7.93 -7.76 15.91
N HIS A 228 8.04 -8.30 14.69
CA HIS A 228 9.27 -8.97 14.24
C HIS A 228 10.47 -8.02 14.21
N TYR A 229 10.26 -6.76 13.87
CA TYR A 229 11.30 -5.74 13.95
C TYR A 229 11.78 -5.57 15.39
N LEU A 230 10.89 -5.36 16.36
CA LEU A 230 11.26 -5.17 17.77
C LEU A 230 11.83 -6.44 18.43
N ASP A 231 11.42 -7.63 17.98
CA ASP A 231 12.03 -8.89 18.41
C ASP A 231 13.51 -8.97 17.97
N ARG A 232 13.84 -8.42 16.79
CA ARG A 232 15.20 -8.38 16.23
C ARG A 232 16.03 -7.21 16.78
N TYR A 233 15.39 -6.07 17.03
CA TYR A 233 16.02 -4.82 17.48
C TYR A 233 15.35 -4.32 18.77
N PRO A 234 15.55 -5.00 19.92
CA PRO A 234 14.86 -4.64 21.17
C PRO A 234 15.26 -3.26 21.72
N ALA A 235 16.41 -2.73 21.30
CA ALA A 235 16.84 -1.37 21.65
C ALA A 235 15.93 -0.28 21.05
N ASP A 236 15.19 -0.59 19.98
CA ASP A 236 14.35 0.36 19.25
C ASP A 236 12.91 0.44 19.81
N VAL A 237 12.70 -0.04 21.04
CA VAL A 237 11.39 -0.06 21.71
C VAL A 237 10.70 1.31 21.77
N ASP A 238 11.50 2.39 21.80
CA ASP A 238 11.05 3.78 21.86
C ASP A 238 11.04 4.49 20.49
N LEU A 239 11.51 3.84 19.43
CA LEU A 239 11.70 4.43 18.10
C LEU A 239 10.41 4.52 17.29
N LEU A 240 9.57 3.47 17.33
CA LEU A 240 8.43 3.31 16.42
C LEU A 240 7.12 3.83 17.05
N TRP A 241 6.43 4.70 16.32
CA TRP A 241 5.18 5.33 16.72
C TRP A 241 4.10 5.13 15.68
N GLU A 242 2.89 4.80 16.10
CA GLU A 242 1.70 4.95 15.26
C GLU A 242 1.21 6.39 15.33
N VAL A 243 0.98 7.00 14.18
CA VAL A 243 0.80 8.44 14.02
C VAL A 243 -0.53 8.77 13.35
N GLU A 244 -1.32 9.57 14.04
CA GLU A 244 -2.48 10.27 13.50
C GLU A 244 -2.09 11.67 13.01
N GLY A 245 -2.80 12.20 12.01
CA GLY A 245 -2.57 13.55 11.50
C GLY A 245 -1.11 13.81 11.11
N VAL A 246 -0.48 14.79 11.76
CA VAL A 246 0.91 15.21 11.49
C VAL A 246 1.91 14.73 12.56
N GLY A 247 1.46 13.95 13.55
CA GLY A 247 2.31 13.46 14.64
C GLY A 247 2.61 14.50 15.71
N GLY A 248 1.67 15.42 15.94
CA GLY A 248 1.67 16.33 17.08
C GLY A 248 1.75 15.64 18.44
N PRO A 249 2.03 16.42 19.51
CA PRO A 249 1.74 15.96 20.87
C PRO A 249 0.30 15.45 20.95
N TYR A 250 0.11 14.25 21.51
CA TYR A 250 -1.18 13.52 21.57
C TYR A 250 -1.71 12.89 20.27
N GLN A 251 -1.03 13.05 19.13
CA GLN A 251 -1.40 12.39 17.87
C GLN A 251 -0.54 11.16 17.57
N ARG A 252 0.12 10.60 18.60
CA ARG A 252 1.02 9.47 18.42
C ARG A 252 0.97 8.53 19.61
N THR A 253 1.02 7.24 19.32
CA THR A 253 1.09 6.17 20.32
C THR A 253 2.27 5.27 20.01
N ARG A 254 3.08 4.96 21.02
CA ARG A 254 4.23 4.06 20.84
C ARG A 254 3.77 2.67 20.40
N VAL A 255 4.39 2.15 19.34
CA VAL A 255 4.01 0.85 18.77
C VAL A 255 4.24 -0.28 19.76
N ALA A 256 5.37 -0.29 20.47
CA ALA A 256 5.67 -1.30 21.48
C ALA A 256 4.56 -1.43 22.55
N SER A 257 4.05 -0.29 23.05
CA SER A 257 2.97 -0.27 24.04
C SER A 257 1.67 -0.88 23.49
N LYS A 258 1.33 -0.61 22.22
CA LYS A 258 0.15 -1.21 21.57
C LYS A 258 0.31 -2.72 21.40
N LEU A 259 1.48 -3.18 20.93
CA LEU A 259 1.74 -4.60 20.72
C LEU A 259 1.64 -5.41 22.02
N SER A 260 2.16 -4.88 23.13
CA SER A 260 2.07 -5.51 24.46
C SER A 260 0.63 -5.61 24.98
N THR A 261 -0.20 -4.60 24.70
CA THR A 261 -1.61 -4.60 25.11
C THR A 261 -2.41 -5.70 24.39
N HIS A 262 -2.07 -6.00 23.13
CA HIS A 262 -2.69 -7.08 22.38
C HIS A 262 -2.26 -8.47 22.88
N THR A 263 -1.01 -8.64 23.33
CA THR A 263 -0.53 -9.88 23.96
C THR A 263 -1.29 -10.17 25.26
N LEU A 264 -1.48 -9.16 26.11
CA LEU A 264 -2.27 -9.30 27.34
C LEU A 264 -3.72 -9.67 27.03
N LYS A 265 -4.37 -9.00 26.07
CA LYS A 265 -5.75 -9.35 25.66
C LYS A 265 -5.86 -10.77 25.11
N ALA A 266 -4.89 -11.24 24.34
CA ALA A 266 -4.87 -12.63 23.85
C ALA A 266 -4.66 -13.64 24.99
N GLN A 267 -3.79 -13.35 25.95
CA GLN A 267 -3.58 -14.18 27.14
C GLN A 267 -4.84 -14.25 28.01
N PHE A 268 -5.54 -13.13 28.24
CA PHE A 268 -6.83 -13.13 28.96
C PHE A 268 -7.92 -13.96 28.25
N VAL A 269 -7.93 -14.02 26.91
CA VAL A 269 -8.87 -14.88 26.16
C VAL A 269 -8.49 -16.35 26.29
N VAL A 270 -7.19 -16.68 26.26
CA VAL A 270 -6.69 -18.05 26.46
C VAL A 270 -6.95 -18.54 27.89
N GLU A 271 -6.72 -17.71 28.92
CA GLU A 271 -7.03 -18.03 30.31
C GLU A 271 -8.54 -18.22 30.54
N LYS A 272 -9.40 -17.41 29.90
CA LYS A 272 -10.86 -17.63 29.92
C LYS A 272 -11.30 -18.92 29.23
N ASN A 273 -10.56 -19.38 28.22
CA ASN A 273 -10.84 -20.66 27.56
C ASN A 273 -10.27 -21.87 28.33
N LEU A 274 -9.19 -21.68 29.10
CA LEU A 274 -8.62 -22.71 29.97
C LEU A 274 -9.42 -22.89 31.28
N THR A 275 -10.17 -21.87 31.71
CA THR A 275 -11.07 -21.97 32.88
C THR A 275 -12.37 -22.74 32.60
N PHE A 276 -12.60 -23.20 31.36
CA PHE A 276 -13.73 -24.06 31.00
C PHE A 276 -13.44 -25.57 31.05
N PHE A 277 -12.23 -25.99 31.42
CA PHE A 277 -11.88 -27.41 31.56
C PHE A 277 -11.39 -27.75 32.97
N TYR A 278 -12.31 -27.85 33.91
CA TYR A 278 -12.22 -28.85 35.00
C TYR A 278 -13.60 -29.51 35.19
N PRO A 279 -13.66 -30.84 35.34
CA PRO A 279 -14.93 -31.57 35.38
C PRO A 279 -15.61 -31.39 36.75
N SER A 280 -16.89 -31.06 36.70
CA SER A 280 -17.78 -30.98 37.86
C SER A 280 -17.87 -32.35 38.53
N VAL A 281 -17.39 -32.46 39.77
CA VAL A 281 -17.72 -33.58 40.66
C VAL A 281 -19.19 -33.44 41.06
N SER A 282 -20.01 -34.40 40.64
CA SER A 282 -21.42 -34.49 40.96
C SER A 282 -21.63 -34.80 42.44
N VAL A 283 -22.18 -33.86 43.21
CA VAL A 283 -22.73 -34.12 44.55
C VAL A 283 -24.24 -34.17 44.44
N GLN A 284 -24.80 -35.35 44.73
CA GLN A 284 -26.24 -35.61 44.75
C GLN A 284 -26.91 -34.84 45.89
N SER A 285 -28.04 -34.22 45.56
CA SER A 285 -28.97 -33.54 46.45
C SER A 285 -29.62 -34.50 47.45
N LEU A 286 -29.51 -34.19 48.75
CA LEU A 286 -30.40 -34.68 49.78
C LEU A 286 -30.99 -33.51 50.57
N ARG A 287 -32.32 -33.53 50.62
CA ARG A 287 -33.27 -32.61 51.22
C ARG A 287 -32.99 -32.37 52.71
N GLY A 288 -33.34 -31.18 53.20
CA GLY A 288 -33.67 -31.00 54.62
C GLY A 288 -33.46 -29.59 55.17
N THR A 289 -34.56 -28.84 55.26
CA THR A 289 -34.95 -27.94 56.37
C THR A 289 -33.85 -27.20 57.14
N GLY A 290 -33.87 -25.86 57.10
CA GLY A 290 -33.14 -25.05 58.10
C GLY A 290 -33.08 -23.55 57.82
N CYS A 291 -34.09 -22.84 58.32
CA CYS A 291 -34.10 -21.45 58.78
C CYS A 291 -32.83 -20.55 58.67
N LEU A 292 -33.08 -19.32 58.20
CA LEU A 292 -32.66 -18.01 58.76
C LEU A 292 -31.15 -17.71 58.89
N LYS A 293 -30.63 -16.75 58.10
CA LYS A 293 -30.56 -15.30 58.44
C LYS A 293 -29.66 -14.52 57.45
N MET A 294 -30.02 -13.24 57.31
CA MET A 294 -29.21 -12.08 56.88
C MET A 294 -27.75 -12.15 57.36
N SER A 295 -26.76 -11.56 56.69
CA SER A 295 -26.64 -10.11 56.50
C SER A 295 -25.49 -9.73 55.57
N ILE A 296 -25.65 -8.53 55.00
CA ILE A 296 -24.70 -7.72 54.24
C ILE A 296 -23.55 -7.26 55.16
N ASN A 297 -22.32 -7.32 54.64
CA ASN A 297 -21.40 -6.19 54.45
C ASN A 297 -20.51 -6.48 53.25
#